data_AF-L0MH25-F1
#
_entry.id   AF-L0MH25-F1
#
_cell.length_a   1.000
_cell.length_b   1.000
_cell.length_c   1.000
_cell.angle_alpha   90.00
_cell.angle_beta   90.00
_cell.angle_gamma   90.00
#
_symmetry.space_group_name_H-M   'P 1'
#
loop_
_entity.id
_entity.type
_entity.pdbx_description
1 polymer ?
#
loop_
_entity_poly.entity_id
_entity_poly.type
_entity_poly.pdbx_seq_one_letter_code
_entity_poly.pdbx_strand_id
1 'polypeptide(L)'
;MNTIANQPLPADVQQPSYDRSALRSRIVHIGFGAFHRAHQALLTDRVLNRQGGDWGLCEISQFSGDKLFATLRRQDHLYTVLEKGAAGNQAIVIGAVHDSVHRKLEGVEAVLEKLAEPQVAIVSMTITEKGYCIEPGSGRLDLQHQAIRADLANPGQPSSVPGLLVEALRLRRQRGLPPFTVLSCDNIPENGRVVRHAVIDLAQARDADLAAWIAAQVTFPSTMVDRIVPAATPETLDEIAAALGGVEDECAIACEPFIQWVVEDNFVAGRPAWEIAGAQLVDDVLPFEQMKLRMLNGSHSFLAYLGYLAGYPHINDCMTDANYRQAARQLMLAEQAPTLSVSGIDLAAYADQLIERYSNPALQHRTWQIAMDGSQKLPQRMLDSVRWHLAHGGEYSGLALGVAGWMRYVGGIDDAGQPIDIRDPMLNTLQQVVDSTPDDEQRVRQLLAINAIFGEALPQDPAFVAAVTQAYLSLRDRGARQTVQEWVSKS
;
A
#
# COMPACT_ATOMS: atom_id res chain seq x y z
N MET A 1 31.77 -8.40 14.41
CA MET A 1 31.39 -7.31 13.49
C MET A 1 30.78 -6.21 14.33
N ASN A 2 31.10 -4.96 14.06
CA ASN A 2 30.47 -3.83 14.74
C ASN A 2 29.05 -3.72 14.17
N THR A 3 28.04 -3.81 15.03
CA THR A 3 26.63 -3.73 14.64
C THR A 3 25.89 -2.86 15.64
N ILE A 4 24.68 -2.42 15.28
CA ILE A 4 23.78 -1.69 16.19
C ILE A 4 23.43 -2.49 17.47
N ALA A 5 23.65 -3.81 17.49
CA ALA A 5 23.42 -4.66 18.66
C ALA A 5 24.57 -4.64 19.68
N ASN A 6 25.76 -4.18 19.30
CA ASN A 6 26.95 -4.25 20.15
C ASN A 6 27.80 -2.97 20.19
N GLN A 7 27.37 -1.90 19.51
CA GLN A 7 28.01 -0.59 19.55
C GLN A 7 27.17 0.40 20.36
N PRO A 8 27.81 1.34 21.08
CA PRO A 8 27.09 2.48 21.63
C PRO A 8 26.56 3.35 20.47
N LEU A 9 25.30 3.76 20.58
CA LEU A 9 24.65 4.65 19.62
C LEU A 9 24.51 6.06 20.22
N PRO A 10 24.37 7.11 19.37
CA PRO A 10 24.07 8.47 19.84
C PRO A 10 22.83 8.53 20.74
N ALA A 11 22.81 9.48 21.67
CA ALA A 11 21.78 9.57 22.71
C ALA A 11 20.37 9.90 22.19
N ASP A 12 20.28 10.49 21.00
CA ASP A 12 19.04 10.82 20.29
C ASP A 12 18.47 9.65 19.49
N VAL A 13 19.22 8.55 19.32
CA VAL A 13 18.70 7.31 18.72
C VAL A 13 17.77 6.62 19.72
N GLN A 14 16.51 6.45 19.34
CA GLN A 14 15.54 5.69 20.14
C GLN A 14 15.86 4.21 20.07
N GLN A 15 15.89 3.54 21.22
CA GLN A 15 16.22 2.12 21.35
C GLN A 15 15.12 1.39 22.15
N PRO A 16 14.97 0.06 21.97
CA PRO A 16 14.00 -0.72 22.75
C PRO A 16 14.25 -0.59 24.26
N SER A 17 13.23 -0.20 25.01
CA SER A 17 13.28 -0.07 26.48
C SER A 17 12.62 -1.24 27.22
N TYR A 18 12.19 -2.26 26.51
CA TYR A 18 11.52 -3.46 27.03
C TYR A 18 12.43 -4.69 27.01
N ASP A 19 12.10 -5.70 27.81
CA ASP A 19 12.85 -6.95 27.88
C ASP A 19 12.62 -7.81 26.63
N ARG A 20 13.56 -7.77 25.69
CA ARG A 20 13.50 -8.56 24.45
C ARG A 20 13.57 -10.07 24.70
N SER A 21 14.14 -10.52 25.83
CA SER A 21 14.20 -11.96 26.15
C SER A 21 12.85 -12.55 26.55
N ALA A 22 11.87 -11.69 26.89
CA ALA A 22 10.50 -12.10 27.17
C ALA A 22 9.67 -12.34 25.90
N LEU A 23 10.16 -11.92 24.73
CA LEU A 23 9.42 -12.04 23.47
C LEU A 23 9.17 -13.49 23.08
N ARG A 24 7.97 -13.73 22.53
CA ARG A 24 7.59 -14.99 21.91
C ARG A 24 7.08 -14.70 20.52
N SER A 25 7.24 -15.63 19.58
CA SER A 25 6.72 -15.55 18.22
C SER A 25 5.19 -15.67 18.21
N ARG A 26 4.48 -14.68 18.74
CA ARG A 26 3.02 -14.60 18.73
C ARG A 26 2.49 -14.09 17.40
N ILE A 27 3.30 -13.31 16.70
CA ILE A 27 3.06 -12.88 15.33
C ILE A 27 4.12 -13.53 14.45
N VAL A 28 3.67 -14.19 13.38
CA VAL A 28 4.54 -14.65 12.31
C VAL A 28 4.22 -13.80 11.08
N HIS A 29 5.21 -13.12 10.52
CA HIS A 29 5.01 -12.25 9.36
C HIS A 29 5.60 -12.88 8.10
N ILE A 30 4.80 -12.95 7.03
CA ILE A 30 5.23 -13.45 5.72
C ILE A 30 5.50 -12.26 4.81
N GLY A 31 6.76 -12.08 4.41
CA GLY A 31 7.19 -10.96 3.57
C GLY A 31 7.88 -9.86 4.36
N PHE A 32 9.14 -10.07 4.74
CA PHE A 32 9.95 -9.07 5.47
C PHE A 32 10.44 -7.92 4.57
N GLY A 33 9.50 -7.13 4.06
CA GLY A 33 9.74 -6.01 3.15
C GLY A 33 10.16 -4.71 3.86
N ALA A 34 10.38 -3.66 3.07
CA ALA A 34 10.61 -2.31 3.58
C ALA A 34 9.39 -1.77 4.35
N PHE A 35 8.19 -1.96 3.79
CA PHE A 35 6.95 -1.47 4.37
C PHE A 35 6.67 -2.09 5.74
N HIS A 36 6.77 -3.43 5.87
CA HIS A 36 6.57 -4.11 7.15
C HIS A 36 7.50 -3.58 8.25
N ARG A 37 8.80 -3.48 7.93
CA ARG A 37 9.82 -2.93 8.83
C ARG A 37 9.46 -1.52 9.32
N ALA A 38 9.03 -0.66 8.41
CA ALA A 38 8.66 0.71 8.74
C ALA A 38 7.21 0.87 9.25
N HIS A 39 6.40 -0.19 9.39
CA HIS A 39 4.97 -0.05 9.71
C HIS A 39 4.52 -0.99 10.82
N GLN A 40 4.19 -2.24 10.53
CA GLN A 40 3.61 -3.14 11.54
C GLN A 40 4.63 -3.49 12.63
N ALA A 41 5.90 -3.71 12.26
CA ALA A 41 6.94 -3.99 13.22
C ALA A 41 7.24 -2.77 14.12
N LEU A 42 7.31 -1.57 13.55
CA LEU A 42 7.45 -0.33 14.33
C LEU A 42 6.28 -0.09 15.28
N LEU A 43 5.02 -0.26 14.83
CA LEU A 43 3.87 -0.08 15.71
C LEU A 43 3.83 -1.12 16.83
N THR A 44 4.24 -2.36 16.55
CA THR A 44 4.38 -3.41 17.56
C THR A 44 5.50 -3.08 18.55
N ASP A 45 6.63 -2.58 18.07
CA ASP A 45 7.74 -2.09 18.92
C ASP A 45 7.31 -0.92 19.82
N ARG A 46 6.53 0.02 19.30
CA ARG A 46 5.93 1.12 20.07
C ARG A 46 4.94 0.64 21.13
N VAL A 47 4.22 -0.46 20.91
CA VAL A 47 3.39 -1.10 21.94
C VAL A 47 4.29 -1.67 23.03
N LEU A 48 5.30 -2.47 22.65
CA LEU A 48 6.22 -3.10 23.59
C LEU A 48 6.97 -2.07 24.45
N ASN A 49 7.40 -0.94 23.89
CA ASN A 49 8.03 0.15 24.66
C ASN A 49 7.08 0.79 25.69
N ARG A 50 5.77 0.83 25.42
CA ARG A 50 4.80 1.44 26.33
C ARG A 50 4.35 0.53 27.47
N GLN A 51 4.24 -0.77 27.23
CA GLN A 51 3.64 -1.70 28.20
C GLN A 51 4.39 -3.02 28.41
N GLY A 52 5.49 -3.25 27.69
CA GLY A 52 6.19 -4.55 27.66
C GLY A 52 5.32 -5.67 27.07
N GLY A 53 5.60 -6.90 27.48
CA GLY A 53 4.88 -8.09 27.05
C GLY A 53 5.72 -8.99 26.14
N ASP A 54 5.06 -9.97 25.54
CA ASP A 54 5.71 -11.06 24.79
C ASP A 54 5.23 -11.15 23.32
N TRP A 55 4.59 -10.10 22.80
CA TRP A 55 4.15 -10.00 21.41
C TRP A 55 5.33 -9.75 20.44
N GLY A 56 6.22 -10.74 20.34
CA GLY A 56 7.33 -10.74 19.41
C GLY A 56 6.94 -11.21 18.01
N LEU A 57 7.74 -10.75 17.04
CA LEU A 57 7.62 -11.09 15.62
C LEU A 57 8.66 -12.16 15.24
N CYS A 58 8.20 -13.16 14.47
CA CYS A 58 9.04 -14.03 13.69
C CYS A 58 8.87 -13.74 12.20
N GLU A 59 9.96 -13.42 11.53
CA GLU A 59 9.94 -13.06 10.11
C GLU A 59 10.11 -14.28 9.21
N ILE A 60 9.27 -14.39 8.18
CA ILE A 60 9.35 -15.45 7.18
C ILE A 60 9.70 -14.88 5.81
N SER A 61 10.78 -15.40 5.24
CA SER A 61 11.07 -15.24 3.82
C SER A 61 10.69 -16.49 3.02
N GLN A 62 9.94 -16.28 1.94
CA GLN A 62 9.56 -17.32 0.98
C GLN A 62 10.53 -17.43 -0.21
N PHE A 63 10.92 -16.30 -0.80
CA PHE A 63 11.57 -16.29 -2.12
C PHE A 63 12.92 -15.57 -2.17
N SER A 64 13.16 -14.57 -1.31
CA SER A 64 14.28 -13.63 -1.45
C SER A 64 14.78 -13.09 -0.11
N GLY A 65 15.91 -12.36 -0.13
CA GLY A 65 16.39 -11.68 1.08
C GLY A 65 17.39 -12.49 1.89
N ASP A 66 18.06 -13.47 1.27
CA ASP A 66 19.10 -14.29 1.90
C ASP A 66 20.15 -13.42 2.63
N LYS A 67 20.64 -12.35 1.97
CA LYS A 67 21.57 -11.38 2.60
C LYS A 67 20.90 -10.63 3.76
N LEU A 68 19.67 -10.16 3.57
CA LEU A 68 18.92 -9.40 4.58
C LEU A 68 18.72 -10.23 5.86
N PHE A 69 18.28 -11.48 5.74
CA PHE A 69 18.08 -12.38 6.89
C PHE A 69 19.40 -12.76 7.55
N ALA A 70 20.46 -12.99 6.77
CA ALA A 70 21.79 -13.24 7.32
C ALA A 70 22.28 -12.02 8.13
N THR A 71 22.06 -10.79 7.64
CA THR A 71 22.44 -9.57 8.37
C THR A 71 21.56 -9.37 9.59
N LEU A 72 20.24 -9.53 9.47
CA LEU A 72 19.29 -9.43 10.57
C LEU A 72 19.68 -10.34 11.74
N ARG A 73 19.99 -11.62 11.46
CA ARG A 73 20.45 -12.59 12.48
C ARG A 73 21.78 -12.19 13.13
N ARG A 74 22.71 -11.58 12.38
CA ARG A 74 23.98 -11.07 12.94
C ARG A 74 23.80 -9.81 13.80
N GLN A 75 22.69 -9.11 13.63
CA GLN A 75 22.32 -7.90 14.38
C GLN A 75 21.38 -8.23 15.54
N ASP A 76 21.32 -9.49 16.01
CA ASP A 76 20.39 -9.92 17.05
C ASP A 76 18.94 -9.53 16.71
N HIS A 77 18.58 -9.59 15.42
CA HIS A 77 17.30 -9.19 14.85
C HIS A 77 16.91 -7.72 15.04
N LEU A 78 17.85 -6.86 15.40
CA LEU A 78 17.69 -5.41 15.40
C LEU A 78 17.86 -4.84 13.98
N TYR A 79 17.11 -3.78 13.70
CA TYR A 79 17.31 -2.90 12.53
C TYR A 79 16.79 -1.50 12.82
N THR A 80 17.13 -0.54 11.98
CA THR A 80 16.83 0.89 12.18
C THR A 80 15.75 1.38 11.22
N VAL A 81 14.80 2.15 11.75
CA VAL A 81 13.87 2.97 10.98
C VAL A 81 14.26 4.43 11.16
N LEU A 82 14.49 5.14 10.06
CA LEU A 82 14.72 6.59 10.06
C LEU A 82 13.46 7.31 9.59
N GLU A 83 12.80 8.03 10.50
CA GLU A 83 11.66 8.89 10.17
C GLU A 83 12.19 10.25 9.69
N LYS A 84 11.86 10.63 8.45
CA LYS A 84 12.37 11.84 7.78
C LYS A 84 11.33 12.95 7.74
N GLY A 85 11.32 13.82 8.76
CA GLY A 85 10.38 14.92 8.89
C GLY A 85 10.96 16.28 8.49
N ALA A 86 10.07 17.25 8.23
CA ALA A 86 10.47 18.63 7.97
C ALA A 86 11.18 19.29 9.17
N ALA A 87 10.85 18.86 10.40
CA ALA A 87 11.47 19.33 11.64
C ALA A 87 12.79 18.62 11.99
N GLY A 88 13.17 17.59 11.23
CA GLY A 88 14.35 16.77 11.49
C GLY A 88 14.10 15.28 11.30
N ASN A 89 15.19 14.53 11.29
CA ASN A 89 15.16 13.07 11.21
C ASN A 89 15.18 12.44 12.62
N GLN A 90 14.51 11.30 12.79
CA GLN A 90 14.55 10.51 14.02
C GLN A 90 14.93 9.06 13.68
N ALA A 91 16.08 8.60 14.19
CA ALA A 91 16.48 7.20 14.10
C ALA A 91 15.88 6.38 15.25
N ILE A 92 15.31 5.22 14.92
CA ILE A 92 14.63 4.33 15.86
C ILE A 92 15.11 2.90 15.60
N VAL A 93 15.76 2.29 16.59
CA VAL A 93 16.14 0.87 16.56
C VAL A 93 14.93 0.03 16.96
N ILE A 94 14.55 -0.90 16.09
CA ILE A 94 13.41 -1.79 16.27
C ILE A 94 13.89 -3.12 16.83
N GLY A 95 13.27 -3.54 17.93
CA GLY A 95 13.59 -4.79 18.64
C GLY A 95 12.47 -5.82 18.70
N ALA A 96 11.31 -5.51 18.12
CA ALA A 96 10.12 -6.37 18.19
C ALA A 96 10.30 -7.68 17.41
N VAL A 97 11.22 -7.69 16.46
CA VAL A 97 11.67 -8.89 15.76
C VAL A 97 12.72 -9.59 16.61
N HIS A 98 12.49 -10.87 16.90
CA HIS A 98 13.41 -11.69 17.71
C HIS A 98 13.74 -13.04 17.08
N ASP A 99 13.02 -13.43 16.02
CA ASP A 99 13.21 -14.70 15.36
C ASP A 99 12.97 -14.58 13.84
N SER A 100 13.48 -15.53 13.06
CA SER A 100 13.33 -15.53 11.61
C SER A 100 13.50 -16.91 10.99
N VAL A 101 12.62 -17.29 10.06
CA VAL A 101 12.72 -18.52 9.25
C VAL A 101 12.82 -18.17 7.77
N HIS A 102 13.77 -18.77 7.08
CA HIS A 102 14.03 -18.54 5.67
C HIS A 102 13.82 -19.83 4.89
N ARG A 103 12.76 -19.92 4.09
CA ARG A 103 12.37 -21.15 3.39
C ARG A 103 13.52 -21.83 2.63
N LYS A 104 14.36 -21.06 1.93
CA LYS A 104 15.49 -21.63 1.18
C LYS A 104 16.60 -22.24 2.05
N LEU A 105 16.72 -21.78 3.30
CA LEU A 105 17.78 -22.21 4.22
C LEU A 105 17.29 -23.33 5.12
N GLU A 106 16.11 -23.18 5.73
CA GLU A 106 15.56 -24.14 6.69
C GLU A 106 14.47 -25.07 6.12
N GLY A 107 14.02 -24.85 4.89
CA GLY A 107 12.97 -25.66 4.25
C GLY A 107 11.55 -25.18 4.54
N VAL A 108 10.57 -25.79 3.86
CA VAL A 108 9.15 -25.46 4.06
C VAL A 108 8.62 -26.08 5.35
N GLU A 109 9.16 -27.21 5.79
CA GLU A 109 8.79 -27.84 7.06
C GLU A 109 9.06 -26.89 8.23
N ALA A 110 10.21 -26.22 8.26
CA ALA A 110 10.52 -25.23 9.30
C ALA A 110 9.53 -24.07 9.33
N VAL A 111 9.07 -23.61 8.15
CA VAL A 111 8.03 -22.60 8.03
C VAL A 111 6.69 -23.11 8.59
N LEU A 112 6.28 -24.32 8.21
CA LEU A 112 5.02 -24.92 8.65
C LEU A 112 5.02 -25.18 10.16
N GLU A 113 6.12 -25.68 10.71
CA GLU A 113 6.28 -25.88 12.15
C GLU A 113 6.21 -24.56 12.90
N LYS A 114 6.89 -23.50 12.41
CA LYS A 114 6.80 -22.16 13.01
C LYS A 114 5.37 -21.66 13.06
N LEU A 115 4.62 -21.77 11.96
CA LEU A 115 3.20 -21.38 11.90
C LEU A 115 2.30 -22.26 12.80
N ALA A 116 2.71 -23.49 13.08
CA ALA A 116 2.01 -24.43 13.93
C ALA A 116 2.45 -24.39 15.41
N GLU A 117 3.30 -23.43 15.82
CA GLU A 117 3.67 -23.25 17.22
C GLU A 117 2.46 -22.76 18.05
N PRO A 118 2.19 -23.30 19.25
CA PRO A 118 0.96 -23.03 19.99
C PRO A 118 0.68 -21.55 20.29
N GLN A 119 1.73 -20.77 20.54
CA GLN A 119 1.63 -19.36 20.90
C GLN A 119 1.38 -18.42 19.71
N VAL A 120 1.53 -18.89 18.47
CA VAL A 120 1.23 -18.10 17.27
C VAL A 120 -0.26 -17.78 17.26
N ALA A 121 -0.57 -16.50 17.39
CA ALA A 121 -1.92 -15.96 17.43
C ALA A 121 -2.29 -15.24 16.13
N ILE A 122 -1.29 -14.68 15.44
CA ILE A 122 -1.49 -13.92 14.20
C ILE A 122 -0.45 -14.34 13.17
N VAL A 123 -0.93 -14.60 11.95
CA VAL A 123 -0.08 -14.68 10.75
C VAL A 123 -0.38 -13.47 9.89
N SER A 124 0.56 -12.52 9.83
CA SER A 124 0.41 -11.29 9.04
C SER A 124 1.21 -11.37 7.74
N MET A 125 0.89 -10.55 6.75
CA MET A 125 1.59 -10.60 5.46
C MET A 125 1.66 -9.27 4.71
N THR A 126 2.79 -9.06 4.02
CA THR A 126 3.00 -8.04 2.99
C THR A 126 3.66 -8.69 1.77
N ILE A 127 2.85 -9.37 0.97
CA ILE A 127 3.31 -10.30 -0.09
C ILE A 127 3.07 -9.76 -1.49
N THR A 128 2.59 -8.51 -1.61
CA THR A 128 2.10 -7.88 -2.83
C THR A 128 0.85 -8.56 -3.40
N GLU A 129 0.15 -7.88 -4.30
CA GLU A 129 -1.09 -8.35 -4.93
C GLU A 129 -0.92 -9.70 -5.63
N LYS A 130 0.28 -9.95 -6.18
CA LYS A 130 0.61 -11.21 -6.87
C LYS A 130 0.72 -12.41 -5.92
N GLY A 131 1.00 -12.17 -4.64
CA GLY A 131 1.18 -13.23 -3.64
C GLY A 131 -0.10 -13.99 -3.28
N TYR A 132 -1.27 -13.41 -3.58
CA TYR A 132 -2.59 -13.98 -3.26
C TYR A 132 -3.07 -15.03 -4.27
N CYS A 133 -2.43 -15.11 -5.45
CA CYS A 133 -2.80 -16.02 -6.54
C CYS A 133 -4.30 -15.91 -6.93
N ILE A 134 -4.82 -14.69 -6.98
CA ILE A 134 -6.22 -14.41 -7.32
C ILE A 134 -6.39 -14.07 -8.81
N GLU A 135 -7.54 -14.41 -9.36
CA GLU A 135 -7.94 -13.95 -10.69
C GLU A 135 -8.18 -12.43 -10.64
N PRO A 136 -7.60 -11.66 -11.58
CA PRO A 136 -7.86 -10.23 -11.68
C PRO A 136 -9.37 -9.95 -11.81
N GLY A 137 -9.89 -9.04 -10.98
CA GLY A 137 -11.27 -8.57 -11.04
C GLY A 137 -12.31 -9.44 -10.32
N SER A 138 -12.07 -10.74 -10.10
CA SER A 138 -13.01 -11.59 -9.34
C SER A 138 -12.69 -11.63 -7.84
N GLY A 139 -11.43 -11.42 -7.47
CA GLY A 139 -10.97 -11.56 -6.07
C GLY A 139 -11.05 -13.00 -5.55
N ARG A 140 -11.24 -13.97 -6.45
CA ARG A 140 -11.30 -15.41 -6.18
C ARG A 140 -9.95 -16.04 -6.49
N LEU A 141 -9.66 -17.19 -5.89
CA LEU A 141 -8.44 -17.93 -6.18
C LEU A 141 -8.37 -18.38 -7.64
N ASP A 142 -7.26 -18.12 -8.31
CA ASP A 142 -6.95 -18.69 -9.63
C ASP A 142 -6.48 -20.14 -9.46
N LEU A 143 -7.39 -21.09 -9.66
CA LEU A 143 -7.09 -22.52 -9.60
C LEU A 143 -6.18 -23.01 -10.74
N GLN A 144 -6.03 -22.22 -11.81
CA GLN A 144 -5.12 -22.53 -12.91
C GLN A 144 -3.71 -22.00 -12.67
N HIS A 145 -3.52 -21.10 -11.69
CA HIS A 145 -2.22 -20.58 -11.32
C HIS A 145 -1.24 -21.71 -11.00
N GLN A 146 -0.03 -21.64 -11.56
CA GLN A 146 0.95 -22.73 -11.49
C GLN A 146 1.28 -23.14 -10.03
N ALA A 147 1.44 -22.17 -9.13
CA ALA A 147 1.73 -22.44 -7.72
C ALA A 147 0.54 -23.11 -7.02
N ILE A 148 -0.70 -22.75 -7.36
CA ILE A 148 -1.90 -23.34 -6.76
C ILE A 148 -2.08 -24.78 -7.21
N ARG A 149 -1.85 -25.06 -8.50
CA ARG A 149 -1.85 -26.44 -9.02
C ARG A 149 -0.78 -27.31 -8.36
N ALA A 150 0.41 -26.75 -8.14
CA ALA A 150 1.50 -27.46 -7.46
C ALA A 150 1.14 -27.76 -6.00
N ASP A 151 0.55 -26.80 -5.30
CA ASP A 151 0.14 -26.95 -3.90
C ASP A 151 -1.00 -27.96 -3.74
N LEU A 152 -1.95 -28.03 -4.67
CA LEU A 152 -2.99 -29.07 -4.67
C LEU A 152 -2.41 -30.46 -4.94
N ALA A 153 -1.41 -30.56 -5.82
CA ALA A 153 -0.76 -31.84 -6.14
C ALA A 153 0.14 -32.35 -5.00
N ASN A 154 0.77 -31.45 -4.25
CA ASN A 154 1.66 -31.79 -3.13
C ASN A 154 1.44 -30.87 -1.92
N PRO A 155 0.33 -31.06 -1.18
CA PRO A 155 -0.10 -30.09 -0.19
C PRO A 155 0.72 -30.09 1.12
N GLY A 156 1.59 -31.09 1.32
CA GLY A 156 2.58 -31.10 2.41
C GLY A 156 3.84 -30.29 2.09
N GLN A 157 3.99 -29.80 0.86
CA GLN A 157 5.14 -29.00 0.40
C GLN A 157 4.65 -27.72 -0.32
N PRO A 158 3.77 -26.91 0.29
CA PRO A 158 3.14 -25.79 -0.39
C PRO A 158 4.16 -24.72 -0.75
N SER A 159 4.03 -24.14 -1.94
CA SER A 159 4.89 -23.11 -2.52
C SER A 159 4.25 -21.72 -2.51
N SER A 160 2.92 -21.63 -2.50
CA SER A 160 2.17 -20.39 -2.42
C SER A 160 1.86 -20.00 -0.97
N VAL A 161 1.59 -18.71 -0.72
CA VAL A 161 1.14 -18.24 0.60
C VAL A 161 -0.22 -18.83 0.98
N PRO A 162 -1.24 -18.87 0.11
CA PRO A 162 -2.48 -19.59 0.40
C PRO A 162 -2.24 -21.05 0.81
N GLY A 163 -1.36 -21.78 0.10
CA GLY A 163 -1.02 -23.16 0.42
C GLY A 163 -0.37 -23.33 1.79
N LEU A 164 0.55 -22.43 2.15
CA LEU A 164 1.19 -22.42 3.48
C LEU A 164 0.18 -22.20 4.59
N LEU A 165 -0.74 -21.26 4.41
CA LEU A 165 -1.79 -20.96 5.39
C LEU A 165 -2.72 -22.17 5.57
N VAL A 166 -3.18 -22.77 4.47
CA VAL A 166 -4.06 -23.96 4.52
C VAL A 166 -3.36 -25.13 5.20
N GLU A 167 -2.10 -25.41 4.85
CA GLU A 167 -1.36 -26.54 5.45
C GLU A 167 -1.03 -26.29 6.93
N ALA A 168 -0.62 -25.08 7.31
CA ALA A 168 -0.40 -24.74 8.71
C ALA A 168 -1.68 -24.86 9.54
N LEU A 169 -2.82 -24.36 9.03
CA LEU A 169 -4.12 -24.48 9.70
C LEU A 169 -4.56 -25.94 9.82
N ARG A 170 -4.31 -26.77 8.81
CA ARG A 170 -4.55 -28.22 8.87
C ARG A 170 -3.69 -28.89 9.95
N LEU A 171 -2.40 -28.55 10.03
CA LEU A 171 -1.49 -29.06 11.06
C LEU A 171 -1.97 -28.67 12.47
N ARG A 172 -2.37 -27.41 12.66
CA ARG A 172 -2.92 -26.93 13.94
C ARG A 172 -4.19 -27.69 14.32
N ARG A 173 -5.14 -27.85 13.39
CA ARG A 173 -6.36 -28.64 13.60
C ARG A 173 -6.03 -30.09 13.99
N GLN A 174 -5.10 -30.73 13.28
CA GLN A 174 -4.68 -32.10 13.58
C GLN A 174 -4.04 -32.23 14.98
N ARG A 175 -3.33 -31.19 15.43
CA ARG A 175 -2.67 -31.13 16.74
C ARG A 175 -3.59 -30.64 17.88
N GLY A 176 -4.86 -30.33 17.59
CA GLY A 176 -5.79 -29.78 18.58
C GLY A 176 -5.40 -28.37 19.06
N LEU A 177 -4.65 -27.62 18.25
CA LEU A 177 -4.25 -26.24 18.55
C LEU A 177 -5.33 -25.26 18.08
N PRO A 178 -5.51 -24.11 18.77
CA PRO A 178 -6.41 -23.07 18.32
C PRO A 178 -5.93 -22.48 16.97
N PRO A 179 -6.83 -21.97 16.12
CA PRO A 179 -6.45 -21.24 14.91
C PRO A 179 -5.69 -19.95 15.25
N PHE A 180 -4.99 -19.39 14.27
CA PHE A 180 -4.50 -18.01 14.29
C PHE A 180 -5.39 -17.12 13.43
N THR A 181 -5.35 -15.81 13.66
CA THR A 181 -5.89 -14.81 12.74
C THR A 181 -4.95 -14.64 11.54
N VAL A 182 -5.51 -14.46 10.35
CA VAL A 182 -4.75 -14.12 9.14
C VAL A 182 -4.95 -12.63 8.84
N LEU A 183 -3.89 -11.83 8.95
CA LEU A 183 -3.94 -10.37 8.84
C LEU A 183 -3.19 -9.89 7.60
N SER A 184 -3.93 -9.60 6.52
CA SER A 184 -3.32 -8.94 5.35
C SER A 184 -3.00 -7.48 5.67
N CYS A 185 -1.79 -7.04 5.28
CA CYS A 185 -1.35 -5.65 5.35
C CYS A 185 -0.89 -5.14 3.96
N ASP A 186 -1.36 -5.78 2.88
CA ASP A 186 -1.14 -5.31 1.51
C ASP A 186 -2.19 -4.26 1.13
N ASN A 187 -1.85 -3.38 0.19
CA ASN A 187 -2.72 -2.31 -0.29
C ASN A 187 -3.73 -2.80 -1.33
N ILE A 188 -4.57 -3.77 -0.93
CA ILE A 188 -5.68 -4.32 -1.72
C ILE A 188 -6.98 -3.91 -1.02
N PRO A 189 -8.01 -3.43 -1.75
CA PRO A 189 -9.32 -3.18 -1.15
C PRO A 189 -9.86 -4.45 -0.50
N GLU A 190 -10.40 -4.32 0.71
CA GLU A 190 -10.97 -5.43 1.47
C GLU A 190 -10.00 -6.63 1.57
N ASN A 191 -8.71 -6.34 1.78
CA ASN A 191 -7.62 -7.32 1.73
C ASN A 191 -7.87 -8.57 2.60
N GLY A 192 -8.55 -8.43 3.74
CA GLY A 192 -9.02 -9.53 4.60
C GLY A 192 -9.96 -10.49 3.88
N ARG A 193 -10.94 -9.95 3.13
CA ARG A 193 -11.88 -10.76 2.32
C ARG A 193 -11.17 -11.47 1.17
N VAL A 194 -10.22 -10.81 0.54
CA VAL A 194 -9.41 -11.38 -0.55
C VAL A 194 -8.62 -12.60 -0.06
N VAL A 195 -7.88 -12.46 1.05
CA VAL A 195 -7.14 -13.60 1.62
C VAL A 195 -8.07 -14.70 2.13
N ARG A 196 -9.23 -14.33 2.69
CA ARG A 196 -10.25 -15.29 3.10
C ARG A 196 -10.71 -16.16 1.94
N HIS A 197 -11.03 -15.55 0.80
CA HIS A 197 -11.43 -16.30 -0.40
C HIS A 197 -10.31 -17.19 -0.90
N ALA A 198 -9.08 -16.66 -1.02
CA ALA A 198 -7.93 -17.44 -1.48
C ALA A 198 -7.69 -18.70 -0.62
N VAL A 199 -7.74 -18.55 0.71
CA VAL A 199 -7.52 -19.66 1.66
C VAL A 199 -8.69 -20.65 1.64
N ILE A 200 -9.94 -20.17 1.69
CA ILE A 200 -11.12 -21.04 1.72
C ILE A 200 -11.28 -21.80 0.38
N ASP A 201 -11.09 -21.15 -0.76
CA ASP A 201 -11.21 -21.78 -2.07
C ASP A 201 -10.15 -22.87 -2.25
N LEU A 202 -8.91 -22.62 -1.81
CA LEU A 202 -7.85 -23.63 -1.85
C LEU A 202 -8.16 -24.79 -0.90
N ALA A 203 -8.60 -24.49 0.32
CA ALA A 203 -9.03 -25.51 1.27
C ALA A 203 -10.18 -26.33 0.70
N GLN A 204 -11.16 -25.71 0.04
CA GLN A 204 -12.31 -26.37 -0.55
C GLN A 204 -11.92 -27.31 -1.70
N ALA A 205 -10.95 -26.91 -2.52
CA ALA A 205 -10.39 -27.74 -3.58
C ALA A 205 -9.58 -28.94 -3.04
N ARG A 206 -9.11 -28.86 -1.80
CA ARG A 206 -8.31 -29.90 -1.13
C ARG A 206 -9.15 -30.85 -0.27
N ASP A 207 -9.95 -30.30 0.63
CA ASP A 207 -10.74 -30.99 1.65
C ASP A 207 -11.87 -30.07 2.16
N ALA A 208 -13.12 -30.45 1.87
CA ALA A 208 -14.31 -29.67 2.25
C ALA A 208 -14.47 -29.51 3.77
N ASP A 209 -14.09 -30.51 4.57
CA ASP A 209 -14.19 -30.44 6.03
C ASP A 209 -13.14 -29.46 6.59
N LEU A 210 -11.96 -29.39 5.98
CA LEU A 210 -10.96 -28.39 6.31
C LEU A 210 -11.44 -26.98 5.95
N ALA A 211 -12.03 -26.80 4.78
CA ALA A 211 -12.58 -25.52 4.35
C ALA A 211 -13.66 -25.01 5.30
N ALA A 212 -14.61 -25.88 5.67
CA ALA A 212 -15.66 -25.56 6.63
C ALA A 212 -15.10 -25.19 8.01
N TRP A 213 -14.08 -25.91 8.48
CA TRP A 213 -13.41 -25.59 9.74
C TRP A 213 -12.70 -24.24 9.68
N ILE A 214 -11.92 -23.96 8.62
CA ILE A 214 -11.24 -22.67 8.44
C ILE A 214 -12.26 -21.53 8.41
N ALA A 215 -13.33 -21.68 7.62
CA ALA A 215 -14.37 -20.66 7.47
C ALA A 215 -15.07 -20.32 8.80
N ALA A 216 -15.17 -21.29 9.72
CA ALA A 216 -15.83 -21.13 11.01
C ALA A 216 -14.89 -20.71 12.15
N GLN A 217 -13.60 -21.01 12.06
CA GLN A 217 -12.65 -20.88 13.18
C GLN A 217 -11.61 -19.79 12.96
N VAL A 218 -11.33 -19.38 11.72
CA VAL A 218 -10.29 -18.40 11.39
C VAL A 218 -10.92 -17.05 11.05
N THR A 219 -10.36 -15.96 11.57
CA THR A 219 -10.71 -14.60 11.16
C THR A 219 -9.70 -14.02 10.18
N PHE A 220 -10.22 -13.17 9.30
CA PHE A 220 -9.48 -12.48 8.25
C PHE A 220 -9.84 -10.99 8.25
N PRO A 221 -9.47 -10.25 9.31
CA PRO A 221 -9.74 -8.82 9.40
C PRO A 221 -9.08 -8.07 8.23
N SER A 222 -9.82 -7.11 7.67
CA SER A 222 -9.28 -6.18 6.67
C SER A 222 -8.49 -5.07 7.34
N THR A 223 -7.55 -4.48 6.60
CA THR A 223 -6.73 -3.37 7.07
C THR A 223 -6.56 -2.28 6.01
N MET A 224 -6.53 -1.03 6.45
CA MET A 224 -6.01 0.08 5.67
C MET A 224 -4.65 0.47 6.23
N VAL A 225 -3.63 0.38 5.39
CA VAL A 225 -2.25 0.72 5.74
C VAL A 225 -1.80 1.94 4.95
N ASP A 226 -1.16 2.91 5.62
CA ASP A 226 -0.60 4.08 4.96
C ASP A 226 0.70 4.55 5.62
N ARG A 227 1.75 4.55 4.82
CA ARG A 227 3.05 5.17 5.09
C ARG A 227 3.88 5.19 3.82
N ILE A 228 4.49 6.31 3.48
CA ILE A 228 5.47 6.39 2.39
C ILE A 228 6.80 5.82 2.88
N VAL A 229 7.23 4.72 2.24
CA VAL A 229 8.47 4.01 2.54
C VAL A 229 9.22 3.76 1.21
N PRO A 230 10.12 4.66 0.79
CA PRO A 230 10.95 4.45 -0.39
C PRO A 230 11.84 3.20 -0.22
N ALA A 231 12.27 2.62 -1.35
CA ALA A 231 13.30 1.59 -1.30
C ALA A 231 14.60 2.16 -0.73
N ALA A 232 15.31 1.39 0.09
CA ALA A 232 16.62 1.79 0.59
C ALA A 232 17.62 1.88 -0.58
N THR A 233 18.33 3.00 -0.65
CA THR A 233 19.46 3.23 -1.57
C THR A 233 20.75 3.32 -0.78
N PRO A 234 21.95 3.18 -1.41
CA PRO A 234 23.22 3.41 -0.72
C PRO A 234 23.26 4.76 0.01
N GLU A 235 22.76 5.82 -0.62
CA GLU A 235 22.72 7.16 -0.03
C GLU A 235 21.79 7.23 1.19
N THR A 236 20.67 6.50 1.15
CA THR A 236 19.75 6.39 2.28
C THR A 236 20.41 5.62 3.44
N LEU A 237 21.17 4.55 3.15
CA LEU A 237 21.87 3.79 4.18
C LEU A 237 23.03 4.60 4.80
N ASP A 238 23.75 5.39 4.00
CA ASP A 238 24.78 6.31 4.48
C ASP A 238 24.19 7.39 5.40
N GLU A 239 23.03 7.95 5.04
CA GLU A 239 22.29 8.91 5.88
C GLU A 239 21.90 8.29 7.23
N ILE A 240 21.42 7.04 7.22
CA ILE A 240 21.07 6.32 8.45
C ILE A 240 22.32 6.02 9.27
N ALA A 241 23.41 5.57 8.65
CA ALA A 241 24.67 5.32 9.34
C ALA A 241 25.21 6.59 10.01
N ALA A 242 25.09 7.75 9.36
CA ALA A 242 25.43 9.04 9.95
C ALA A 242 24.58 9.36 11.19
N ALA A 243 23.26 9.12 11.12
CA ALA A 243 22.35 9.28 12.26
C ALA A 243 22.66 8.28 13.41
N LEU A 244 23.26 7.13 13.11
CA LEU A 244 23.71 6.12 14.07
C LEU A 244 25.15 6.35 14.57
N GLY A 245 25.75 7.52 14.31
CA GLY A 245 27.11 7.81 14.76
C GLY A 245 28.21 7.07 13.99
N GLY A 246 27.93 6.69 12.74
CA GLY A 246 28.83 5.96 11.85
C GLY A 246 28.67 4.44 11.88
N VAL A 247 27.70 3.91 12.63
CA VAL A 247 27.41 2.46 12.64
C VAL A 247 26.55 2.11 11.44
N GLU A 248 27.06 1.23 10.58
CA GLU A 248 26.31 0.72 9.44
C GLU A 248 25.19 -0.26 9.87
N ASP A 249 24.02 -0.12 9.25
CA ASP A 249 22.90 -1.05 9.40
C ASP A 249 22.32 -1.37 8.01
N GLU A 250 22.69 -2.53 7.46
CA GLU A 250 22.20 -2.96 6.13
C GLU A 250 20.71 -3.35 6.15
N CYS A 251 20.13 -3.54 7.34
CA CYS A 251 18.71 -3.82 7.53
C CYS A 251 17.89 -2.55 7.71
N ALA A 252 18.51 -1.37 7.64
CA ALA A 252 17.81 -0.11 7.88
C ALA A 252 16.85 0.28 6.75
N ILE A 253 15.90 1.16 7.08
CA ILE A 253 14.95 1.74 6.15
C ILE A 253 14.61 3.18 6.53
N ALA A 254 14.35 4.04 5.54
CA ALA A 254 13.84 5.39 5.76
C ALA A 254 12.38 5.51 5.33
N CYS A 255 11.64 6.38 6.01
CA CYS A 255 10.21 6.59 5.77
C CYS A 255 9.77 8.00 6.19
N GLU A 256 8.56 8.38 5.80
CA GLU A 256 7.93 9.60 6.34
C GLU A 256 7.53 9.40 7.82
N PRO A 257 7.43 10.46 8.66
CA PRO A 257 6.98 10.34 10.06
C PRO A 257 5.51 9.96 10.18
N PHE A 258 4.68 10.36 9.21
CA PHE A 258 3.26 9.96 9.18
C PHE A 258 3.14 8.44 9.09
N ILE A 259 2.22 7.90 9.88
CA ILE A 259 1.88 6.49 9.88
C ILE A 259 0.41 6.34 10.25
N GLN A 260 -0.32 5.56 9.47
CA GLN A 260 -1.71 5.21 9.78
C GLN A 260 -1.93 3.72 9.57
N TRP A 261 -2.65 3.11 10.51
CA TRP A 261 -3.08 1.73 10.43
C TRP A 261 -4.49 1.62 10.96
N VAL A 262 -5.44 1.30 10.09
CA VAL A 262 -6.82 0.99 10.49
C VAL A 262 -7.01 -0.51 10.34
N VAL A 263 -7.55 -1.15 11.38
CA VAL A 263 -7.64 -2.60 11.49
C VAL A 263 -9.03 -2.97 11.97
N GLU A 264 -9.70 -3.89 11.28
CA GLU A 264 -10.93 -4.50 11.79
C GLU A 264 -10.61 -5.29 13.08
N ASP A 265 -11.29 -5.00 14.18
CA ASP A 265 -11.01 -5.62 15.49
C ASP A 265 -11.63 -7.02 15.62
N ASN A 266 -11.18 -7.95 14.78
CA ASN A 266 -11.71 -9.30 14.68
C ASN A 266 -10.59 -10.36 14.74
N PHE A 267 -10.14 -10.68 15.96
CA PHE A 267 -9.00 -11.57 16.21
C PHE A 267 -9.41 -12.80 17.03
N VAL A 268 -9.11 -14.01 16.56
CA VAL A 268 -9.52 -15.27 17.22
C VAL A 268 -8.64 -15.69 18.39
N ALA A 269 -7.42 -15.17 18.44
CA ALA A 269 -6.40 -15.58 19.42
C ALA A 269 -5.75 -14.37 20.14
N GLY A 270 -6.47 -13.24 20.19
CA GLY A 270 -5.96 -11.98 20.72
C GLY A 270 -5.03 -11.23 19.76
N ARG A 271 -4.61 -10.04 20.16
CA ARG A 271 -3.71 -9.15 19.42
C ARG A 271 -2.93 -8.23 20.36
N PRO A 272 -1.85 -7.58 19.91
CA PRO A 272 -1.28 -6.44 20.63
C PRO A 272 -2.30 -5.30 20.76
N ALA A 273 -2.13 -4.49 21.80
CA ALA A 273 -2.92 -3.26 22.01
C ALA A 273 -2.43 -2.14 21.06
N TRP A 274 -2.43 -2.36 19.75
CA TRP A 274 -1.91 -1.42 18.75
C TRP A 274 -2.55 -0.03 18.82
N GLU A 275 -3.74 0.11 19.38
CA GLU A 275 -4.42 1.37 19.64
C GLU A 275 -3.58 2.33 20.51
N ILE A 276 -2.80 1.82 21.46
CA ILE A 276 -1.93 2.67 22.29
C ILE A 276 -0.75 3.23 21.49
N ALA A 277 -0.46 2.63 20.33
CA ALA A 277 0.56 3.06 19.39
C ALA A 277 0.02 3.85 18.19
N GLY A 278 -1.28 4.17 18.19
CA GLY A 278 -1.92 5.01 17.18
C GLY A 278 -2.62 4.23 16.07
N ALA A 279 -2.69 2.90 16.13
CA ALA A 279 -3.59 2.15 15.24
C ALA A 279 -5.05 2.43 15.59
N GLN A 280 -5.92 2.41 14.59
CA GLN A 280 -7.36 2.63 14.75
C GLN A 280 -8.06 1.29 14.61
N LEU A 281 -8.64 0.82 15.72
CA LEU A 281 -9.38 -0.43 15.78
C LEU A 281 -10.85 -0.10 15.52
N VAL A 282 -11.42 -0.71 14.50
CA VAL A 282 -12.77 -0.38 13.99
C VAL A 282 -13.57 -1.63 13.67
N ASP A 283 -14.87 -1.47 13.47
CA ASP A 283 -15.74 -2.58 13.05
C ASP A 283 -15.69 -2.82 11.54
N ASP A 284 -15.49 -1.76 10.74
CA ASP A 284 -15.43 -1.81 9.28
C ASP A 284 -14.36 -0.83 8.76
N VAL A 285 -13.43 -1.36 7.98
CA VAL A 285 -12.30 -0.62 7.39
C VAL A 285 -12.67 0.04 6.06
N LEU A 286 -13.71 -0.43 5.37
CA LEU A 286 -14.05 0.02 4.01
C LEU A 286 -14.21 1.55 3.89
N PRO A 287 -14.86 2.28 4.84
CA PRO A 287 -14.95 3.74 4.76
C PRO A 287 -13.58 4.44 4.80
N PHE A 288 -12.61 3.89 5.54
CA PHE A 288 -11.26 4.42 5.65
C PHE A 288 -10.42 4.13 4.41
N GLU A 289 -10.60 2.94 3.81
CA GLU A 289 -10.00 2.62 2.50
C GLU A 289 -10.49 3.58 1.43
N GLN A 290 -11.79 3.83 1.34
CA GLN A 290 -12.37 4.77 0.39
C GLN A 290 -11.86 6.20 0.61
N MET A 291 -11.77 6.64 1.88
CA MET A 291 -11.19 7.93 2.25
C MET A 291 -9.76 8.06 1.72
N LYS A 292 -8.89 7.08 1.98
CA LYS A 292 -7.50 7.09 1.51
C LYS A 292 -7.40 6.98 -0.02
N LEU A 293 -8.17 6.09 -0.64
CA LEU A 293 -8.15 5.90 -2.10
C LEU A 293 -8.59 7.16 -2.87
N ARG A 294 -9.56 7.90 -2.34
CA ARG A 294 -10.09 9.09 -3.00
C ARG A 294 -9.32 10.35 -2.62
N MET A 295 -9.18 10.65 -1.33
CA MET A 295 -8.55 11.89 -0.88
C MET A 295 -7.03 11.88 -0.99
N LEU A 296 -6.34 10.75 -0.77
CA LEU A 296 -4.89 10.66 -0.94
C LEU A 296 -4.55 10.16 -2.34
N ASN A 297 -4.97 8.95 -2.70
CA ASN A 297 -4.53 8.37 -3.97
C ASN A 297 -5.10 9.14 -5.18
N GLY A 298 -6.33 9.66 -5.09
CA GLY A 298 -6.95 10.50 -6.11
C GLY A 298 -6.23 11.82 -6.35
N SER A 299 -5.93 12.58 -5.30
CA SER A 299 -5.14 13.81 -5.43
C SER A 299 -3.70 13.54 -5.87
N HIS A 300 -3.09 12.45 -5.42
CA HIS A 300 -1.76 12.04 -5.92
C HIS A 300 -1.78 11.80 -7.43
N SER A 301 -2.79 11.10 -7.95
CA SER A 301 -2.94 10.89 -9.40
C SER A 301 -3.19 12.21 -10.14
N PHE A 302 -4.05 13.09 -9.60
CA PHE A 302 -4.28 14.43 -10.16
C PHE A 302 -2.98 15.23 -10.28
N LEU A 303 -2.21 15.31 -9.19
CA LEU A 303 -0.92 15.99 -9.14
C LEU A 303 0.14 15.31 -10.03
N ALA A 304 0.14 13.98 -10.11
CA ALA A 304 1.10 13.24 -10.92
C ALA A 304 0.97 13.57 -12.40
N TYR A 305 -0.24 13.49 -12.98
CA TYR A 305 -0.45 13.75 -14.40
C TYR A 305 -0.25 15.24 -14.72
N LEU A 306 -0.94 16.12 -14.00
CA LEU A 306 -0.89 17.56 -14.28
C LEU A 306 0.45 18.18 -13.90
N GLY A 307 1.11 17.66 -12.85
CA GLY A 307 2.42 18.12 -12.41
C GLY A 307 3.51 17.67 -13.37
N TYR A 308 3.49 16.42 -13.82
CA TYR A 308 4.44 15.93 -14.82
C TYR A 308 4.34 16.74 -16.12
N LEU A 309 3.12 16.94 -16.65
CA LEU A 309 2.89 17.76 -17.84
C LEU A 309 3.42 19.20 -17.66
N ALA A 310 3.25 19.77 -16.48
CA ALA A 310 3.77 21.08 -16.10
C ALA A 310 5.29 21.13 -15.82
N GLY A 311 6.01 20.01 -15.97
CA GLY A 311 7.45 19.94 -15.73
C GLY A 311 7.85 19.92 -14.25
N TYR A 312 6.98 19.44 -13.36
CA TYR A 312 7.29 19.17 -11.95
C TYR A 312 7.74 17.71 -11.78
N PRO A 313 9.03 17.44 -11.48
CA PRO A 313 9.55 16.07 -11.38
C PRO A 313 9.00 15.29 -10.18
N HIS A 314 8.69 15.98 -9.07
CA HIS A 314 8.25 15.37 -7.82
C HIS A 314 6.98 16.04 -7.25
N ILE A 315 6.32 15.37 -6.31
CA ILE A 315 5.10 15.89 -5.66
C ILE A 315 5.35 17.15 -4.84
N ASN A 316 6.48 17.23 -4.11
CA ASN A 316 6.88 18.42 -3.37
C ASN A 316 7.11 19.62 -4.30
N ASP A 317 7.62 19.42 -5.53
CA ASP A 317 7.72 20.48 -6.54
C ASP A 317 6.34 21.04 -6.88
N CYS A 318 5.33 20.17 -7.05
CA CYS A 318 3.94 20.61 -7.26
C CYS A 318 3.40 21.43 -6.08
N MET A 319 3.79 21.10 -4.84
CA MET A 319 3.34 21.83 -3.64
C MET A 319 3.96 23.22 -3.48
N THR A 320 5.08 23.50 -4.19
CA THR A 320 5.65 24.85 -4.26
C THR A 320 4.80 25.81 -5.11
N ASP A 321 4.00 25.28 -6.04
CA ASP A 321 3.03 26.04 -6.82
C ASP A 321 1.72 26.19 -6.04
N ALA A 322 1.37 27.43 -5.69
CA ALA A 322 0.18 27.74 -4.90
C ALA A 322 -1.12 27.26 -5.56
N ASN A 323 -1.19 27.27 -6.90
CA ASN A 323 -2.38 26.81 -7.63
C ASN A 323 -2.55 25.30 -7.52
N TYR A 324 -1.46 24.53 -7.62
CA TYR A 324 -1.51 23.06 -7.48
C TYR A 324 -1.83 22.64 -6.04
N ARG A 325 -1.26 23.33 -5.05
CA ARG A 325 -1.58 23.11 -3.64
C ARG A 325 -3.06 23.40 -3.35
N GLN A 326 -3.58 24.52 -3.84
CA GLN A 326 -5.00 24.86 -3.72
C GLN A 326 -5.87 23.84 -4.47
N ALA A 327 -5.47 23.45 -5.69
CA ALA A 327 -6.21 22.53 -6.52
C ALA A 327 -6.35 21.14 -5.86
N ALA A 328 -5.26 20.60 -5.32
CA ALA A 328 -5.29 19.32 -4.62
C ALA A 328 -6.21 19.38 -3.40
N ARG A 329 -6.10 20.43 -2.58
CA ARG A 329 -6.95 20.60 -1.39
C ARG A 329 -8.43 20.77 -1.76
N GLN A 330 -8.70 21.53 -2.82
CA GLN A 330 -10.06 21.72 -3.33
C GLN A 330 -10.64 20.41 -3.85
N LEU A 331 -9.89 19.64 -4.65
CA LEU A 331 -10.29 18.32 -5.12
C LEU A 331 -10.62 17.40 -3.93
N MET A 332 -9.75 17.37 -2.91
CA MET A 332 -9.96 16.57 -1.70
C MET A 332 -11.28 16.91 -0.99
N LEU A 333 -11.59 18.19 -0.79
CA LEU A 333 -12.72 18.60 0.07
C LEU A 333 -14.02 18.83 -0.68
N ALA A 334 -13.96 19.38 -1.89
CA ALA A 334 -15.16 19.69 -2.67
C ALA A 334 -15.66 18.49 -3.47
N GLU A 335 -14.76 17.62 -3.94
CA GLU A 335 -15.13 16.56 -4.88
C GLU A 335 -14.90 15.15 -4.34
N GLN A 336 -13.90 14.91 -3.49
CA GLN A 336 -13.67 13.59 -2.91
C GLN A 336 -14.43 13.38 -1.60
N ALA A 337 -14.29 14.30 -0.64
CA ALA A 337 -14.89 14.18 0.69
C ALA A 337 -16.42 13.94 0.69
N PRO A 338 -17.24 14.59 -0.15
CA PRO A 338 -18.70 14.37 -0.15
C PRO A 338 -19.10 12.93 -0.52
N THR A 339 -18.21 12.21 -1.19
CA THR A 339 -18.47 10.83 -1.64
C THR A 339 -18.22 9.78 -0.55
N LEU A 340 -17.69 10.20 0.60
CA LEU A 340 -17.24 9.32 1.67
C LEU A 340 -18.30 9.09 2.75
N SER A 341 -18.31 7.89 3.32
CA SER A 341 -19.19 7.49 4.42
C SER A 341 -18.47 7.36 5.78
N VAL A 342 -17.20 7.75 5.85
CA VAL A 342 -16.37 7.63 7.07
C VAL A 342 -16.90 8.52 8.19
N SER A 343 -16.93 7.99 9.42
CA SER A 343 -17.39 8.70 10.61
C SER A 343 -16.24 8.93 11.59
N GLY A 344 -16.36 9.96 12.43
CA GLY A 344 -15.37 10.26 13.47
C GLY A 344 -14.04 10.83 12.98
N ILE A 345 -13.94 11.20 11.70
CA ILE A 345 -12.76 11.82 11.09
C ILE A 345 -13.08 13.25 10.65
N ASP A 346 -12.24 14.19 11.02
CA ASP A 346 -12.24 15.53 10.45
C ASP A 346 -11.54 15.49 9.07
N LEU A 347 -12.34 15.46 8.01
CA LEU A 347 -11.83 15.39 6.64
C LEU A 347 -11.07 16.66 6.22
N ALA A 348 -11.35 17.82 6.81
CA ALA A 348 -10.59 19.04 6.55
C ALA A 348 -9.19 18.94 7.15
N ALA A 349 -9.10 18.50 8.41
CA ALA A 349 -7.82 18.24 9.06
C ALA A 349 -7.03 17.12 8.34
N TYR A 350 -7.71 16.08 7.86
CA TYR A 350 -7.09 15.03 7.06
C TYR A 350 -6.52 15.59 5.74
N ALA A 351 -7.27 16.40 5.00
CA ALA A 351 -6.77 17.05 3.78
C ALA A 351 -5.56 17.95 4.05
N ASP A 352 -5.57 18.71 5.15
CA ASP A 352 -4.45 19.56 5.54
C ASP A 352 -3.19 18.73 5.87
N GLN A 353 -3.35 17.60 6.55
CA GLN A 353 -2.25 16.64 6.77
C GLN A 353 -1.72 16.04 5.46
N LEU A 354 -2.59 15.73 4.49
CA LEU A 354 -2.15 15.24 3.18
C LEU A 354 -1.32 16.29 2.43
N ILE A 355 -1.73 17.56 2.46
CA ILE A 355 -0.98 18.66 1.86
C ILE A 355 0.39 18.83 2.55
N GLU A 356 0.44 18.74 3.88
CA GLU A 356 1.71 18.77 4.63
C GLU A 356 2.63 17.62 4.20
N ARG A 357 2.10 16.39 4.11
CA ARG A 357 2.85 15.20 3.65
C ARG A 357 3.38 15.36 2.24
N TYR A 358 2.57 15.88 1.33
CA TYR A 358 2.99 16.15 -0.06
C TYR A 358 4.08 17.22 -0.12
N SER A 359 4.11 18.14 0.85
CA SER A 359 5.07 19.24 0.91
C SER A 359 6.40 18.83 1.55
N ASN A 360 6.57 17.59 2.02
CA ASN A 360 7.79 17.13 2.69
C ASN A 360 8.99 17.14 1.73
N PRO A 361 9.99 18.03 1.90
CA PRO A 361 11.12 18.14 0.98
C PRO A 361 12.09 16.96 1.07
N ALA A 362 12.03 16.18 2.14
CA ALA A 362 12.88 15.02 2.37
C ALA A 362 12.47 13.81 1.53
N LEU A 363 11.28 13.84 0.90
CA LEU A 363 10.73 12.77 0.07
C LEU A 363 10.70 13.21 -1.40
N GLN A 364 11.57 12.61 -2.21
CA GLN A 364 11.65 12.88 -3.66
C GLN A 364 10.72 11.93 -4.43
N HIS A 365 9.41 11.99 -4.14
CA HIS A 365 8.44 11.09 -4.76
C HIS A 365 8.07 11.57 -6.17
N ARG A 366 8.56 10.86 -7.19
CA ARG A 366 8.46 11.27 -8.59
C ARG A 366 7.02 11.25 -9.10
N THR A 367 6.58 12.33 -9.74
CA THR A 367 5.27 12.41 -10.42
C THR A 367 5.13 11.31 -11.46
N TRP A 368 6.21 11.03 -12.20
CA TRP A 368 6.29 9.93 -13.17
C TRP A 368 6.01 8.55 -12.56
N GLN A 369 6.57 8.26 -11.37
CA GLN A 369 6.36 6.98 -10.69
C GLN A 369 4.90 6.81 -10.24
N ILE A 370 4.28 7.89 -9.78
CA ILE A 370 2.88 7.87 -9.37
C ILE A 370 1.96 7.73 -10.58
N ALA A 371 2.32 8.33 -11.72
CA ALA A 371 1.57 8.29 -12.98
C ALA A 371 1.51 6.91 -13.64
N MET A 372 2.43 5.99 -13.31
CA MET A 372 2.43 4.61 -13.83
C MET A 372 1.12 3.88 -13.58
N ASP A 373 0.78 2.90 -14.43
CA ASP A 373 -0.39 2.03 -14.28
C ASP A 373 -1.70 2.80 -14.07
N GLY A 374 -1.84 3.95 -14.76
CA GLY A 374 -3.01 4.82 -14.67
C GLY A 374 -4.30 4.10 -15.01
N SER A 375 -4.28 3.17 -15.96
CA SER A 375 -5.43 2.34 -16.33
C SER A 375 -5.99 1.53 -15.15
N GLN A 376 -5.12 1.12 -14.22
CA GLN A 376 -5.49 0.34 -13.03
C GLN A 376 -5.85 1.21 -11.84
N LYS A 377 -5.58 2.51 -11.91
CA LYS A 377 -5.68 3.46 -10.80
C LYS A 377 -6.91 4.37 -10.93
N LEU A 378 -7.24 4.81 -12.14
CA LEU A 378 -8.34 5.76 -12.38
C LEU A 378 -9.70 5.31 -11.81
N PRO A 379 -10.13 4.04 -11.99
CA PRO A 379 -11.47 3.61 -11.57
C PRO A 379 -11.79 3.96 -10.10
N GLN A 380 -10.95 3.51 -9.19
CA GLN A 380 -11.13 3.65 -7.74
C GLN A 380 -10.67 5.00 -7.16
N ARG A 381 -9.85 5.75 -7.91
CA ARG A 381 -9.30 7.04 -7.44
C ARG A 381 -10.10 8.26 -7.89
N MET A 382 -10.77 8.17 -9.04
CA MET A 382 -11.50 9.29 -9.64
C MET A 382 -12.87 8.89 -10.17
N LEU A 383 -12.98 7.78 -10.92
CA LEU A 383 -14.21 7.48 -11.67
C LEU A 383 -15.38 7.09 -10.76
N ASP A 384 -15.13 6.41 -9.64
CA ASP A 384 -16.19 6.13 -8.66
C ASP A 384 -16.73 7.40 -8.00
N SER A 385 -15.87 8.40 -7.78
CA SER A 385 -16.29 9.71 -7.28
C SER A 385 -17.10 10.47 -8.33
N VAL A 386 -16.70 10.41 -9.61
CA VAL A 386 -17.50 10.95 -10.73
C VAL A 386 -18.88 10.30 -10.78
N ARG A 387 -18.96 8.97 -10.70
CA ARG A 387 -20.23 8.24 -10.68
C ARG A 387 -21.11 8.68 -9.51
N TRP A 388 -20.52 8.91 -8.34
CA TRP A 388 -21.24 9.42 -7.18
C TRP A 388 -21.82 10.81 -7.47
N HIS A 389 -21.05 11.74 -8.03
CA HIS A 389 -21.54 13.09 -8.36
C HIS A 389 -22.60 13.09 -9.43
N LEU A 390 -22.47 12.28 -10.49
CA LEU A 390 -23.50 12.12 -11.52
C LEU A 390 -24.82 11.63 -10.92
N ALA A 391 -24.77 10.72 -9.95
CA ALA A 391 -25.95 10.20 -9.27
C ALA A 391 -26.58 11.18 -8.27
N HIS A 392 -25.80 12.12 -7.71
CA HIS A 392 -26.25 13.04 -6.63
C HIS A 392 -26.32 14.51 -7.06
N GLY A 393 -26.02 14.83 -8.31
CA GLY A 393 -26.04 16.20 -8.84
C GLY A 393 -24.94 17.10 -8.29
N GLY A 394 -23.78 16.54 -7.94
CA GLY A 394 -22.63 17.29 -7.44
C GLY A 394 -21.66 17.75 -8.54
N GLU A 395 -20.74 18.64 -8.18
CA GLU A 395 -19.70 19.14 -9.08
C GLU A 395 -18.49 18.19 -9.09
N TYR A 396 -17.96 17.91 -10.29
CA TYR A 396 -16.83 16.99 -10.50
C TYR A 396 -15.82 17.53 -11.52
N SER A 397 -15.74 18.85 -11.66
CA SER A 397 -14.91 19.49 -12.69
C SER A 397 -13.41 19.25 -12.49
N GLY A 398 -12.94 19.15 -11.24
CA GLY A 398 -11.58 18.78 -10.89
C GLY A 398 -11.25 17.32 -11.17
N LEU A 399 -12.19 16.40 -10.89
CA LEU A 399 -12.10 15.00 -11.24
C LEU A 399 -12.03 14.82 -12.77
N ALA A 400 -12.87 15.54 -13.52
CA ALA A 400 -12.84 15.56 -14.98
C ALA A 400 -11.49 16.11 -15.51
N LEU A 401 -10.94 17.15 -14.88
CA LEU A 401 -9.61 17.66 -15.18
C LEU A 401 -8.50 16.63 -14.88
N GLY A 402 -8.61 15.88 -13.78
CA GLY A 402 -7.69 14.79 -13.48
C GLY A 402 -7.70 13.68 -14.53
N VAL A 403 -8.89 13.29 -14.99
CA VAL A 403 -9.07 12.32 -16.09
C VAL A 403 -8.50 12.87 -17.40
N ALA A 404 -8.76 14.14 -17.73
CA ALA A 404 -8.20 14.80 -18.90
C ALA A 404 -6.66 14.90 -18.83
N GLY A 405 -6.11 15.14 -17.63
CA GLY A 405 -4.67 15.12 -17.36
C GLY A 405 -4.05 13.76 -17.68
N TRP A 406 -4.68 12.66 -17.27
CA TRP A 406 -4.25 11.32 -17.66
C TRP A 406 -4.32 11.11 -19.17
N MET A 407 -5.42 11.50 -19.82
CA MET A 407 -5.57 11.38 -21.29
C MET A 407 -4.48 12.17 -22.04
N ARG A 408 -4.13 13.36 -21.57
CA ARG A 408 -3.07 14.20 -22.14
C ARG A 408 -1.69 13.58 -21.92
N TYR A 409 -1.46 13.00 -20.74
CA TYR A 409 -0.22 12.30 -20.39
C TYR A 409 0.02 11.04 -21.26
N VAL A 410 -1.01 10.20 -21.46
CA VAL A 410 -0.87 8.99 -22.30
C VAL A 410 -0.74 9.30 -23.80
N GLY A 411 -0.96 10.56 -24.20
CA GLY A 411 -0.60 11.07 -25.53
C GLY A 411 0.91 11.08 -25.81
N GLY A 412 1.76 10.92 -24.77
CA GLY A 412 3.17 10.61 -24.94
C GLY A 412 4.11 11.80 -25.12
N ILE A 413 3.60 13.04 -25.08
CA ILE A 413 4.39 14.28 -25.23
C ILE A 413 4.00 15.24 -24.10
N ASP A 414 4.95 15.82 -23.37
CA ASP A 414 4.66 16.81 -22.31
C ASP A 414 4.42 18.24 -22.86
N ASP A 415 4.20 19.23 -21.99
CA ASP A 415 3.97 20.61 -22.43
C ASP A 415 5.25 21.32 -22.93
N ALA A 416 6.43 20.73 -22.66
CA ALA A 416 7.71 21.16 -23.22
C ALA A 416 8.06 20.46 -24.54
N GLY A 417 7.15 19.63 -25.08
CA GLY A 417 7.35 18.88 -26.32
C GLY A 417 8.28 17.67 -26.19
N GLN A 418 8.59 17.22 -24.97
CA GLN A 418 9.46 16.06 -24.74
C GLN A 418 8.66 14.76 -24.69
N PRO A 419 9.25 13.64 -25.14
CA PRO A 419 8.61 12.33 -25.06
C PRO A 419 8.45 11.86 -23.61
N ILE A 420 7.33 11.20 -23.35
CA ILE A 420 6.98 10.60 -22.06
C ILE A 420 7.17 9.09 -22.14
N ASP A 421 7.96 8.53 -21.22
CA ASP A 421 8.06 7.07 -21.04
C ASP A 421 6.82 6.55 -20.30
N ILE A 422 5.76 6.21 -21.04
CA ILE A 422 4.51 5.73 -20.45
C ILE A 422 4.69 4.28 -19.98
N ARG A 423 4.44 4.03 -18.68
CA ARG A 423 4.44 2.70 -18.07
C ARG A 423 3.03 2.35 -17.63
N ASP A 424 2.40 1.44 -18.35
CA ASP A 424 1.03 1.00 -18.09
C ASP A 424 0.82 -0.43 -18.65
N PRO A 425 0.09 -1.33 -17.96
CA PRO A 425 -0.21 -2.66 -18.50
C PRO A 425 -1.04 -2.63 -19.79
N MET A 426 -1.80 -1.55 -20.04
CA MET A 426 -2.60 -1.35 -21.24
C MET A 426 -1.88 -0.50 -22.32
N LEU A 427 -0.56 -0.33 -22.21
CA LEU A 427 0.24 0.57 -23.08
C LEU A 427 -0.07 0.41 -24.57
N ASN A 428 -0.07 -0.83 -25.09
CA ASN A 428 -0.30 -1.07 -26.52
C ASN A 428 -1.69 -0.59 -26.98
N THR A 429 -2.72 -0.81 -26.17
CA THR A 429 -4.09 -0.36 -26.46
C THR A 429 -4.15 1.17 -26.43
N LEU A 430 -3.51 1.80 -25.44
CA LEU A 430 -3.47 3.26 -25.33
C LEU A 430 -2.75 3.90 -26.53
N GLN A 431 -1.58 3.36 -26.91
CA GLN A 431 -0.82 3.82 -28.07
C GLN A 431 -1.60 3.67 -29.37
N GLN A 432 -2.27 2.53 -29.58
CA GLN A 432 -3.09 2.32 -30.77
C GLN A 432 -4.21 3.38 -30.88
N VAL A 433 -4.85 3.75 -29.77
CA VAL A 433 -5.86 4.81 -29.76
C VAL A 433 -5.24 6.17 -30.07
N VAL A 434 -4.10 6.50 -29.45
CA VAL A 434 -3.40 7.77 -29.67
C VAL A 434 -2.93 7.90 -31.13
N ASP A 435 -2.34 6.86 -31.71
CA ASP A 435 -1.81 6.85 -33.08
C ASP A 435 -2.93 6.92 -34.14
N SER A 436 -4.13 6.42 -33.82
CA SER A 436 -5.28 6.39 -34.73
C SER A 436 -6.21 7.59 -34.62
N THR A 437 -5.92 8.54 -33.71
CA THR A 437 -6.76 9.72 -33.48
C THR A 437 -5.96 11.02 -33.59
N PRO A 438 -6.53 12.11 -34.10
CA PRO A 438 -5.96 13.45 -33.94
C PRO A 438 -5.96 13.88 -32.47
N ASP A 439 -5.09 14.82 -32.11
CA ASP A 439 -4.98 15.37 -30.75
C ASP A 439 -6.13 16.35 -30.43
N ASP A 440 -7.37 15.86 -30.38
CA ASP A 440 -8.58 16.64 -30.21
C ASP A 440 -9.72 15.86 -29.50
N GLU A 441 -10.97 16.28 -29.67
CA GLU A 441 -12.14 15.62 -29.08
C GLU A 441 -12.30 14.14 -29.49
N GLN A 442 -11.82 13.75 -30.68
CA GLN A 442 -11.90 12.36 -31.15
C GLN A 442 -11.05 11.45 -30.28
N ARG A 443 -9.85 11.91 -29.86
CA ARG A 443 -8.99 11.15 -28.94
C ARG A 443 -9.63 10.94 -27.58
N VAL A 444 -10.27 11.99 -27.04
CA VAL A 444 -11.03 11.88 -25.78
C VAL A 444 -12.12 10.81 -25.88
N ARG A 445 -12.93 10.84 -26.96
CA ARG A 445 -14.00 9.85 -27.16
C ARG A 445 -13.48 8.42 -27.30
N GLN A 446 -12.38 8.21 -28.03
CA GLN A 446 -11.81 6.88 -28.22
C GLN A 446 -11.14 6.34 -26.96
N LEU A 447 -10.48 7.19 -26.17
CA LEU A 447 -9.94 6.81 -24.86
C LEU A 447 -11.06 6.46 -23.88
N LEU A 448 -12.14 7.25 -23.85
CA LEU A 448 -13.33 6.95 -23.03
C LEU A 448 -13.97 5.61 -23.42
N ALA A 449 -13.91 5.20 -24.68
CA ALA A 449 -14.48 3.93 -25.15
C ALA A 449 -13.76 2.67 -24.60
N ILE A 450 -12.64 2.82 -23.89
CA ILE A 450 -11.94 1.69 -23.25
C ILE A 450 -12.74 1.22 -22.03
N ASN A 451 -13.65 0.27 -22.25
CA ASN A 451 -14.59 -0.25 -21.24
C ASN A 451 -13.86 -0.76 -19.96
N ALA A 452 -12.70 -1.39 -20.12
CA ALA A 452 -11.91 -1.89 -18.98
C ALA A 452 -11.49 -0.78 -17.98
N ILE A 453 -11.47 0.49 -18.40
CA ILE A 453 -11.15 1.64 -17.54
C ILE A 453 -12.43 2.38 -17.15
N PHE A 454 -13.23 2.80 -18.13
CA PHE A 454 -14.34 3.73 -17.90
C PHE A 454 -15.69 3.06 -17.60
N GLY A 455 -15.80 1.76 -17.86
CA GLY A 455 -17.08 1.05 -17.86
C GLY A 455 -17.97 1.49 -19.02
N GLU A 456 -19.22 1.03 -19.01
CA GLU A 456 -20.18 1.31 -20.10
C GLU A 456 -20.96 2.62 -19.89
N ALA A 457 -21.16 3.03 -18.65
CA ALA A 457 -22.02 4.17 -18.31
C ALA A 457 -21.37 5.54 -18.59
N LEU A 458 -20.12 5.73 -18.15
CA LEU A 458 -19.44 7.03 -18.26
C LEU A 458 -19.28 7.52 -19.70
N PRO A 459 -18.88 6.67 -20.68
CA PRO A 459 -18.73 7.13 -22.07
C PRO A 459 -20.06 7.52 -22.74
N GLN A 460 -21.20 7.11 -22.16
CA GLN A 460 -22.54 7.43 -22.66
C GLN A 460 -23.16 8.66 -21.97
N ASP A 461 -22.53 9.19 -20.92
CA ASP A 461 -23.01 10.38 -20.22
C ASP A 461 -22.51 11.67 -20.92
N PRO A 462 -23.39 12.46 -21.58
CA PRO A 462 -22.96 13.61 -22.36
C PRO A 462 -22.32 14.72 -21.52
N ALA A 463 -22.74 14.87 -20.26
CA ALA A 463 -22.21 15.90 -19.37
C ALA A 463 -20.79 15.54 -18.92
N PHE A 464 -20.54 14.27 -18.58
CA PHE A 464 -19.19 13.80 -18.29
C PHE A 464 -18.27 13.90 -19.50
N VAL A 465 -18.69 13.42 -20.68
CA VAL A 465 -17.88 13.53 -21.90
C VAL A 465 -17.54 14.99 -22.20
N ALA A 466 -18.51 15.89 -22.13
CA ALA A 466 -18.28 17.32 -22.36
C ALA A 466 -17.28 17.92 -21.36
N ALA A 467 -17.40 17.61 -20.07
CA ALA A 467 -16.50 18.11 -19.03
C ALA A 467 -15.05 17.65 -19.26
N VAL A 468 -14.84 16.37 -19.55
CA VAL A 468 -13.51 15.81 -19.84
C VAL A 468 -12.95 16.40 -21.14
N THR A 469 -13.75 16.50 -22.20
CA THR A 469 -13.32 17.10 -23.47
C THR A 469 -12.92 18.56 -23.29
N GLN A 470 -13.69 19.36 -22.56
CA GLN A 470 -13.36 20.76 -22.30
C GLN A 470 -12.04 20.91 -21.53
N ALA A 471 -11.85 20.12 -20.47
CA ALA A 471 -10.60 20.11 -19.72
C ALA A 471 -9.42 19.67 -20.59
N TYR A 472 -9.58 18.63 -21.40
CA TYR A 472 -8.56 18.11 -22.29
C TYR A 472 -8.10 19.14 -23.34
N LEU A 473 -9.06 19.83 -23.98
CA LEU A 473 -8.75 20.88 -24.95
C LEU A 473 -8.04 22.07 -24.28
N SER A 474 -8.44 22.44 -23.05
CA SER A 474 -7.71 23.46 -22.27
C SER A 474 -6.26 23.03 -22.01
N LEU A 475 -6.03 21.78 -21.60
CA LEU A 475 -4.68 21.25 -21.38
C LEU A 475 -3.84 21.27 -22.66
N ARG A 476 -4.41 20.86 -23.79
CA ARG A 476 -3.73 20.88 -25.08
C ARG A 476 -3.37 22.30 -25.52
N ASP A 477 -4.31 23.23 -25.42
CA ASP A 477 -4.17 24.57 -26.00
C ASP A 477 -3.42 25.56 -25.09
N ARG A 478 -3.47 25.36 -23.77
CA ARG A 478 -2.92 26.30 -22.76
C ARG A 478 -1.85 25.69 -21.86
N GLY A 479 -1.72 24.37 -21.86
CA GLY A 479 -0.85 23.64 -20.93
C GLY A 479 -1.48 23.42 -19.56
N ALA A 480 -0.87 22.53 -18.78
CA ALA A 480 -1.33 22.08 -17.48
C ALA A 480 -1.32 23.19 -16.43
N ARG A 481 -0.23 23.99 -16.35
CA ARG A 481 -0.12 25.07 -15.35
C ARG A 481 -1.25 26.09 -15.47
N GLN A 482 -1.49 26.59 -16.68
CA GLN A 482 -2.53 27.58 -16.93
C GLN A 482 -3.92 26.99 -16.69
N THR A 483 -4.16 25.75 -17.12
CA THR A 483 -5.47 25.09 -16.93
C THR A 483 -5.78 24.87 -15.45
N VAL A 484 -4.80 24.44 -14.64
CA VAL A 484 -4.98 24.28 -13.20
C VAL A 484 -5.26 25.63 -12.52
N GLN A 485 -4.51 26.68 -12.87
CA GLN A 485 -4.73 28.04 -12.36
C GLN A 485 -6.15 28.54 -12.68
N GLU A 486 -6.63 28.32 -13.90
CA GLU A 486 -7.97 28.74 -14.32
C GLU A 486 -9.07 27.95 -13.60
N TRP A 487 -8.84 26.66 -13.34
CA TRP A 487 -9.79 25.82 -12.62
C TRP A 487 -9.98 26.30 -11.18
N VAL A 488 -8.88 26.53 -10.44
CA VAL A 488 -8.96 27.03 -9.05
C VAL A 488 -9.51 28.45 -8.95
N SER A 489 -9.37 29.27 -10.00
CA SER A 489 -9.85 30.65 -10.02
C SER A 489 -11.36 30.77 -10.30
N LYS A 490 -11.97 29.74 -10.87
CA LYS A 490 -13.42 29.71 -11.20
C LYS A 490 -14.27 29.14 -10.07
N SER A 491 -13.63 28.61 -9.03
CA SER A 491 -14.24 27.79 -7.99
C SER A 491 -14.57 28.55 -6.71
#